data_AF-A0A2V9AEN6-F1
#
_entry.id   AF-A0A2V9AEN6-F1
#
_cell.length_a   1.000
_cell.length_b   1.000
_cell.length_c   1.000
_cell.angle_alpha   90.00
_cell.angle_beta   90.00
_cell.angle_gamma   90.00
#
_symmetry.space_group_name_H-M   'P 1'
#
loop_
_entity.id
_entity.type
_entity.pdbx_description
1 polymer ?
#
loop_
_entity_poly.entity_id
_entity_poly.type
_entity_poly.pdbx_seq_one_letter_code
_entity_poly.pdbx_strand_id
1 'polypeptide(L)' 'MDSIILTEDDLQAFNSFEAPQRVMPRPFEKPSTAGMRTRFEVPPRSYSVIQWSL' A
#
# COMPACT_ATOMS: atom_id res chain seq x y z
N MET A 1 12.69 -5.77 -4.88
CA MET A 1 11.96 -4.48 -4.96
C MET A 1 10.72 -4.71 -4.14
N ASP A 2 10.70 -4.16 -2.94
CA ASP A 2 9.64 -4.44 -1.98
C ASP A 2 8.72 -3.23 -1.94
N SER A 3 7.42 -3.50 -2.02
CA SER A 3 6.40 -2.47 -1.99
C SER A 3 5.25 -2.90 -1.11
N ILE A 4 4.83 -1.98 -0.23
CA ILE A 4 3.70 -2.19 0.68
C ILE A 4 2.74 -1.03 0.61
N ILE A 5 1.46 -1.32 0.86
CA ILE A 5 0.38 -0.34 0.93
C ILE A 5 -0.46 -0.56 2.18
N LEU A 6 -0.83 0.53 2.82
CA LEU A 6 -1.76 0.59 3.94
C LEU A 6 -3.00 1.35 3.49
N THR A 7 -4.14 0.68 3.47
CA THR A 7 -5.43 1.25 3.08
C THR A 7 -6.56 0.34 3.56
N GLU A 8 -7.72 0.92 3.81
CA GLU A 8 -8.97 0.21 4.04
C GLU A 8 -10.10 0.96 3.34
N ASP A 9 -11.19 0.25 3.03
CA ASP A 9 -12.36 0.84 2.38
C ASP A 9 -13.16 1.77 3.32
N ASP A 10 -13.14 1.46 4.62
CA ASP A 10 -13.79 2.25 5.65
C ASP A 10 -12.82 3.28 6.26
N LEU A 11 -13.18 4.56 6.15
CA LEU A 11 -12.40 5.67 6.70
C LEU A 11 -12.19 5.58 8.21
N GLN A 12 -13.13 4.95 8.91
CA GLN A 12 -13.08 4.81 10.36
C GLN A 12 -12.52 3.45 10.78
N ALA A 13 -11.96 2.66 9.85
CA ALA A 13 -11.32 1.41 10.22
C ALA A 13 -10.13 1.66 11.16
N PHE A 14 -10.11 0.91 12.27
CA PHE A 14 -9.00 0.89 13.23
C PHE A 14 -8.79 -0.53 13.77
N ASN A 15 -7.63 -0.77 14.35
CA ASN A 15 -7.31 -2.04 15.00
C ASN A 15 -7.87 -2.06 16.43
N SER A 16 -8.69 -3.06 16.76
CA SER A 16 -9.17 -3.30 18.13
C SER A 16 -8.49 -4.52 18.74
N PHE A 17 -8.77 -4.83 20.00
CA PHE A 17 -8.24 -6.05 20.64
C PHE A 17 -8.82 -7.33 20.00
N GLU A 18 -10.09 -7.28 19.60
CA GLU A 18 -10.80 -8.38 18.94
C GLU A 18 -10.36 -8.55 17.48
N ALA A 19 -9.92 -7.47 16.83
CA ALA A 19 -9.44 -7.47 15.44
C ALA A 19 -8.15 -6.62 15.30
N PRO A 20 -7.01 -7.12 15.80
CA PRO A 20 -5.77 -6.33 15.93
C PRO A 20 -5.07 -6.04 14.59
N GLN A 21 -5.49 -6.70 13.51
CA GLN A 21 -4.89 -6.58 12.18
C GLN A 21 -5.91 -6.18 11.11
N ARG A 22 -6.97 -5.46 11.52
CA ARG A 22 -8.00 -4.94 10.60
C ARG A 22 -7.42 -3.95 9.59
N VAL A 23 -6.47 -3.11 10.01
CA VAL A 23 -5.75 -2.12 9.22
C VAL A 23 -4.26 -2.46 9.33
N MET A 24 -3.69 -3.07 8.30
CA MET A 24 -2.27 -3.44 8.28
C MET A 24 -1.66 -3.30 6.88
N PRO A 25 -0.33 -3.07 6.78
CA PRO A 25 0.33 -3.02 5.50
C PRO A 25 0.21 -4.35 4.76
N ARG A 26 -0.07 -4.30 3.47
CA ARG A 26 -0.18 -5.45 2.58
C ARG A 26 0.77 -5.26 1.39
N PRO A 27 1.15 -6.33 0.68
CA PRO A 27 1.91 -6.19 -0.56
C PRO A 27 1.20 -5.23 -1.52
N PHE A 28 1.94 -4.26 -2.03
CA PHE A 28 1.44 -3.36 -3.06
C PHE A 28 1.80 -3.91 -4.43
N GLU A 29 0.82 -3.93 -5.34
CA GLU A 29 1.02 -4.43 -6.70
C GLU A 29 2.21 -3.74 -7.37
N LYS A 30 2.96 -4.54 -8.14
CA LYS A 30 4.17 -4.06 -8.78
C LYS A 30 3.81 -2.94 -9.76
N PRO A 31 4.44 -1.76 -9.66
CA PRO A 31 4.12 -0.66 -10.53
C PRO A 31 4.53 -0.95 -11.98
N SER A 32 3.83 -0.32 -12.93
CA SER A 32 4.18 -0.41 -14.34
C SER A 32 5.32 0.56 -14.66
N THR A 33 6.46 0.03 -15.10
CA THR A 33 7.63 0.81 -15.52
C THR A 33 7.85 0.70 -17.02
N ALA A 34 8.00 1.85 -17.70
CA ALA A 34 8.35 1.94 -19.10
C ALA A 34 9.47 2.98 -19.28
N GLY A 35 10.65 2.52 -19.69
CA GLY A 35 11.85 3.37 -19.74
C GLY A 35 12.18 3.97 -18.37
N MET A 36 12.31 5.29 -18.31
CA MET A 36 12.60 6.04 -17.07
C MET A 36 11.35 6.47 -16.29
N ARG A 37 10.16 6.02 -16.69
CA ARG A 37 8.90 6.43 -16.06
C ARG A 37 8.23 5.23 -15.37
N THR A 38 7.82 5.44 -14.13
CA THR A 38 7.03 4.48 -13.37
C THR A 38 5.66 5.07 -13.02
N ARG A 39 4.60 4.29 -13.25
CA ARG A 39 3.21 4.64 -12.90
C ARG A 39 2.75 3.80 -11.71
N PHE A 40 2.14 4.46 -10.74
CA PHE A 40 1.52 3.85 -9.57
C PHE A 40 0.03 4.15 -9.60
N GLU A 41 -0.78 3.14 -9.34
CA GLU A 41 -2.22 3.30 -9.14
C GLU A 41 -2.50 3.01 -7.67
N VAL A 42 -2.93 4.02 -6.93
CA VAL A 42 -3.09 3.95 -5.48
C VAL A 42 -4.56 4.18 -5.12
N PRO A 43 -5.14 3.38 -4.21
CA PRO A 43 -6.47 3.66 -3.68
C PRO A 43 -6.53 5.02 -2.98
N PRO A 44 -7.70 5.66 -2.94
CA PRO A 44 -7.90 6.86 -2.13
C PRO A 44 -7.49 6.62 -0.67
N ARG A 45 -6.87 7.63 -0.03
CA ARG A 45 -6.46 7.59 1.39
C ARG A 45 -5.58 6.38 1.75
N SER A 46 -4.64 6.08 0.87
CA SER A 46 -3.65 5.04 1.11
C SER A 46 -2.28 5.64 1.43
N TYR A 47 -1.48 4.88 2.18
CA TYR A 47 -0.05 5.13 2.37
C TYR A 47 0.73 4.02 1.68
N SER A 48 1.60 4.36 0.73
CA SER A 48 2.42 3.39 0.00
C SER A 48 3.90 3.63 0.24
N VAL A 49 4.67 2.55 0.38
CA VAL A 49 6.13 2.57 0.49
C VAL A 49 6.72 1.74 -0.65
N ILE A 50 7.66 2.32 -1.40
CA ILE A 50 8.34 1.68 -2.53
C ILE A 50 9.84 1.67 -2.26
N GLN A 51 10.44 0.47 -2.20
CA GLN A 51 11.87 0.30 -2.11
C GLN A 51 12.45 -0.07 -3.48
N TRP A 52 13.13 0.89 -4.10
CA TRP A 52 13.90 0.67 -5.31
C TRP A 52 15.16 -0.15 -5.00
N SER A 53 15.46 -1.14 -5.84
CA SER A 53 16.79 -1.75 -5.88
C SER A 53 17.73 -0.78 -6.59
N LEU A 54 18.77 -0.34 -5.89
CA LEU A 54 19.97 0.24 -6.49
C LEU A 54 20.71 -0.82 -7.31
#